data_AF-A8PH72-F1
#
_entry.id   AF-A8PH72-F1
#
_cell.length_a   1.000
_cell.length_b   1.000
_cell.length_c   1.000
_cell.angle_alpha   90.00
_cell.angle_beta   90.00
_cell.angle_gamma   90.00
#
_symmetry.space_group_name_H-M   'P 1'
#
loop_
_entity.id
_entity.type
_entity.pdbx_description
1 polymer ?
#
loop_
_entity_poly.entity_id
_entity_poly.type
_entity_poly.pdbx_seq_one_letter_code
_entity_poly.pdbx_strand_id
1 'polypeptide(L)'
;MCICIRDQVAQVELQLELITTLRIKIRELSGVQDSGVIVLDGGHEVDVSQVRFLQILLKKELPRAVEYAERVPELASKHLNARDKETMELFEVCGYALCATLTLLHRIAQVWCGVIDLMETCDRQARHHNRAQPFLDIERAQKAILRKTTKSFAAEAFQGGVHLIAKVKELCHEIGEVELKDDLCDRIQVVQLASAQQSHTL
;
A
#
# COMPACT_ATOMS: atom_id res chain seq x y z
N MET A 1 8.09 -3.41 18.95
CA MET A 1 7.43 -4.20 17.89
C MET A 1 6.60 -3.36 16.91
N CYS A 2 6.28 -2.09 17.19
CA CYS A 2 5.56 -1.19 16.24
C CYS A 2 6.35 -0.81 14.97
N ILE A 3 7.67 -0.88 15.05
CA ILE A 3 8.60 -0.53 13.97
C ILE A 3 8.27 -1.33 12.69
N CYS A 4 7.81 -2.58 12.81
CA CYS A 4 7.56 -3.42 11.63
C CYS A 4 6.34 -3.00 10.79
N ILE A 5 5.24 -2.50 11.38
CA ILE A 5 4.05 -2.13 10.61
C ILE A 5 4.28 -0.82 9.85
N ARG A 6 4.86 0.19 10.51
CA ARG A 6 5.20 1.47 9.88
C ARG A 6 6.13 1.24 8.68
N ASP A 7 7.19 0.47 8.89
CA ASP A 7 8.18 0.20 7.84
C ASP A 7 7.55 -0.62 6.70
N GLN A 8 6.60 -1.52 7.01
CA GLN A 8 5.84 -2.27 6.00
C GLN A 8 4.91 -1.36 5.18
N VAL A 9 4.22 -0.41 5.80
CA VAL A 9 3.37 0.57 5.09
C VAL A 9 4.23 1.44 4.16
N ALA A 10 5.40 1.88 4.62
CA ALA A 10 6.35 2.62 3.79
C ALA A 10 6.86 1.79 2.59
N GLN A 11 7.07 0.47 2.75
CA GLN A 11 7.41 -0.41 1.62
C GLN A 11 6.28 -0.50 0.59
N VAL A 12 5.01 -0.56 1.04
CA VAL A 12 3.87 -0.53 0.12
C VAL A 12 3.84 0.78 -0.66
N GLU A 13 4.02 1.91 0.00
CA GLU A 13 4.05 3.23 -0.66
C GLU A 13 5.15 3.33 -1.71
N LEU A 14 6.38 2.93 -1.35
CA LEU A 14 7.50 2.95 -2.28
C LEU A 14 7.23 2.06 -3.51
N GLN A 15 6.63 0.90 -3.29
CA GLN A 15 6.27 -0.01 -4.39
C GLN A 15 5.18 0.58 -5.29
N LEU A 16 4.20 1.26 -4.72
CA LEU A 16 3.13 1.94 -5.47
C LEU A 16 3.66 3.15 -6.25
N GLU A 17 4.63 3.88 -5.70
CA GLU A 17 5.30 4.99 -6.40
C GLU A 17 6.10 4.48 -7.60
N LEU A 18 6.83 3.36 -7.45
CA LEU A 18 7.51 2.70 -8.55
C LEU A 18 6.51 2.26 -9.64
N ILE A 19 5.42 1.60 -9.26
CA ILE A 19 4.36 1.19 -10.18
C ILE A 19 3.79 2.41 -10.93
N THR A 20 3.48 3.48 -10.22
CA THR A 20 2.95 4.72 -10.80
C THR A 20 3.93 5.32 -11.81
N THR A 21 5.22 5.35 -11.47
CA THR A 21 6.28 5.82 -12.36
C THR A 21 6.38 4.98 -13.63
N LEU A 22 6.30 3.64 -13.51
CA LEU A 22 6.31 2.74 -14.66
C LEU A 22 5.09 2.95 -15.56
N ARG A 23 3.90 3.11 -14.97
CA ARG A 23 2.68 3.40 -15.72
C ARG A 23 2.80 4.71 -16.49
N ILE A 24 3.28 5.79 -15.85
CA ILE A 24 3.47 7.08 -16.49
C ILE A 24 4.38 6.92 -17.71
N LYS A 25 5.54 6.26 -17.56
CA LYS A 25 6.47 6.04 -18.67
C LYS A 25 5.87 5.19 -19.79
N ILE A 26 5.12 4.14 -19.46
CA ILE A 26 4.41 3.34 -20.46
C ILE A 26 3.43 4.23 -21.23
N ARG A 27 2.64 5.04 -20.54
CA ARG A 27 1.64 5.92 -21.15
C ARG A 27 2.26 7.02 -22.02
N GLU A 28 3.33 7.64 -21.55
CA GLU A 28 4.08 8.64 -22.31
C GLU A 28 4.64 8.06 -23.61
N LEU A 29 5.18 6.83 -23.57
CA LEU A 29 5.74 6.18 -24.75
C LEU A 29 4.67 5.62 -25.68
N SER A 30 3.63 5.00 -25.13
CA SER A 30 2.60 4.29 -25.91
C SER A 30 1.43 5.17 -26.36
N GLY A 31 1.25 6.34 -25.77
CA GLY A 31 0.05 7.17 -25.96
C GLY A 31 -1.23 6.56 -25.39
N VAL A 32 -1.14 5.48 -24.59
CA VAL A 32 -2.31 4.81 -24.00
C VAL A 32 -2.95 5.67 -22.91
N GLN A 33 -4.26 5.85 -22.98
CA GLN A 33 -5.08 6.55 -21.98
C GLN A 33 -5.76 5.58 -21.02
N ASP A 34 -6.42 6.09 -19.98
CA ASP A 34 -7.13 5.27 -18.98
C ASP A 34 -8.20 4.35 -19.57
N SER A 35 -8.78 4.70 -20.72
CA SER A 35 -9.75 3.87 -21.47
C SER A 35 -9.09 2.77 -22.31
N GLY A 36 -7.76 2.67 -22.28
CA GLY A 36 -6.99 1.81 -23.18
C GLY A 36 -6.92 2.34 -24.62
N VAL A 37 -7.44 3.54 -24.90
CA VAL A 37 -7.34 4.20 -26.22
C VAL A 37 -5.91 4.69 -26.43
N ILE A 38 -5.36 4.49 -27.62
CA ILE A 38 -4.01 4.91 -28.01
C ILE A 38 -4.12 6.17 -28.87
N VAL A 39 -3.44 7.23 -28.45
CA VAL A 39 -3.34 8.50 -29.20
C VAL A 39 -1.88 8.82 -29.42
N LEU A 40 -1.44 8.85 -30.67
CA LEU A 40 -0.06 9.15 -31.06
C LEU A 40 -0.01 10.46 -31.82
N ASP A 41 0.97 11.31 -31.49
CA ASP A 41 1.27 12.50 -32.28
C ASP A 41 1.97 12.08 -33.59
N GLY A 42 1.48 12.56 -34.73
CA GLY A 42 1.83 12.10 -36.09
C GLY A 42 3.30 12.28 -36.54
N GLY A 43 4.22 12.58 -35.63
CA GLY A 43 5.66 12.70 -35.89
C GLY A 43 6.55 11.95 -34.90
N HIS A 44 6.01 11.21 -33.93
CA HIS A 44 6.81 10.49 -32.93
C HIS A 44 6.79 8.98 -33.19
N GLU A 45 7.96 8.40 -33.49
CA GLU A 45 8.11 6.95 -33.49
C GLU A 45 8.17 6.44 -32.05
N VAL A 46 7.16 5.67 -31.67
CA VAL A 46 7.14 4.89 -30.43
C VAL A 46 8.14 3.74 -30.51
N ASP A 47 9.05 3.67 -29.54
CA ASP A 47 9.88 2.50 -29.31
C ASP A 47 9.08 1.40 -28.58
N VAL A 48 8.48 0.51 -29.38
CA VAL A 48 7.69 -0.63 -28.89
C VAL A 48 8.54 -1.58 -28.04
N SER A 49 9.86 -1.67 -28.29
CA SER A 49 10.75 -2.52 -27.51
C SER A 49 10.92 -2.00 -26.09
N GLN A 50 11.01 -0.68 -25.93
CA GLN A 50 11.07 -0.01 -24.64
C GLN A 50 9.74 -0.14 -23.87
N VAL A 51 8.59 0.03 -24.55
CA VAL A 51 7.26 -0.19 -23.94
C VAL A 51 7.15 -1.62 -23.43
N ARG A 52 7.51 -2.61 -24.24
CA ARG A 52 7.46 -4.03 -23.86
C ARG A 52 8.36 -4.33 -22.66
N PHE A 53 9.56 -3.76 -22.62
CA PHE A 53 10.45 -3.90 -21.47
C PHE A 53 9.82 -3.35 -20.18
N LEU A 54 9.20 -2.16 -20.24
CA LEU A 54 8.52 -1.56 -19.10
C LEU A 54 7.29 -2.38 -18.66
N GLN A 55 6.53 -2.95 -19.60
CA GLN A 55 5.41 -3.87 -19.28
C GLN A 55 5.92 -5.11 -18.52
N ILE A 56 7.04 -5.71 -18.95
CA ILE A 56 7.65 -6.84 -18.25
C ILE A 56 8.07 -6.46 -16.84
N LEU A 57 8.68 -5.28 -16.67
CA LEU A 57 9.07 -4.78 -15.35
C LEU A 57 7.84 -4.56 -14.47
N LEU A 58 6.83 -3.85 -14.97
CA LEU A 58 5.58 -3.59 -14.25
C LEU A 58 4.89 -4.89 -13.83
N LYS A 59 4.81 -5.89 -14.72
CA LYS A 59 4.24 -7.22 -14.43
C LYS A 59 4.99 -7.95 -13.29
N LYS A 60 6.28 -7.70 -13.12
CA LYS A 60 7.07 -8.24 -11.99
C LYS A 60 6.86 -7.48 -10.68
N GLU A 61 6.57 -6.18 -10.76
CA GLU A 61 6.44 -5.33 -9.59
C GLU A 61 5.03 -5.37 -8.96
N LEU A 62 3.97 -5.68 -9.72
CA LEU A 62 2.60 -5.78 -9.19
C LEU A 62 2.43 -6.83 -8.08
N PRO A 63 2.93 -8.08 -8.21
CA PRO A 63 2.79 -9.08 -7.15
C PRO A 63 3.48 -8.67 -5.85
N ARG A 64 4.58 -7.91 -5.93
CA ARG A 64 5.30 -7.42 -4.75
C ARG A 64 4.49 -6.40 -3.96
N ALA A 65 3.74 -5.53 -4.65
CA ALA A 65 2.84 -4.58 -3.97
C ALA A 65 1.78 -5.31 -3.15
N VAL A 66 1.23 -6.40 -3.70
CA VAL A 66 0.27 -7.26 -3.00
C VAL A 66 0.93 -7.96 -1.81
N GLU A 67 2.12 -8.55 -1.99
CA GLU A 67 2.85 -9.22 -0.90
C GLU A 67 3.12 -8.25 0.26
N TYR A 68 3.59 -7.04 -0.04
CA TYR A 68 3.84 -6.03 0.99
C TYR A 68 2.56 -5.59 1.70
N ALA A 69 1.44 -5.45 0.97
CA ALA A 69 0.16 -5.14 1.58
C ALA A 69 -0.34 -6.28 2.49
N GLU A 70 -0.13 -7.54 2.09
CA GLU A 70 -0.54 -8.73 2.85
C GLU A 70 0.19 -8.88 4.19
N ARG A 71 1.42 -8.36 4.30
CA ARG A 71 2.19 -8.36 5.55
C ARG A 71 1.64 -7.41 6.61
N VAL A 72 0.95 -6.32 6.23
CA VAL A 72 0.39 -5.36 7.19
C VAL A 72 -0.59 -6.04 8.17
N PRO A 73 -1.67 -6.70 7.71
CA PRO A 73 -2.57 -7.39 8.63
C PRO A 73 -1.91 -8.61 9.29
N GLU A 74 -0.97 -9.29 8.63
CA GLU A 74 -0.23 -10.40 9.25
C GLU A 74 0.49 -9.92 10.52
N LEU A 75 1.22 -8.80 10.43
CA LEU A 75 1.94 -8.20 11.55
C LEU A 75 0.99 -7.68 12.63
N ALA A 76 -0.09 -7.01 12.24
CA ALA A 76 -1.10 -6.51 13.16
C ALA A 76 -1.77 -7.65 13.95
N SER A 77 -2.04 -8.78 13.30
CA SER A 77 -2.69 -9.95 13.91
C SER A 77 -1.89 -10.57 15.06
N LYS A 78 -0.57 -10.36 15.11
CA LYS A 78 0.32 -10.85 16.18
C LYS A 78 0.03 -10.16 17.54
N HIS A 79 -0.73 -9.07 17.51
CA HIS A 79 -1.13 -8.29 18.69
C HIS A 79 -2.60 -8.50 19.10
N LEU A 80 -3.32 -9.38 18.39
CA LEU A 80 -4.72 -9.71 18.66
C LEU A 80 -4.83 -11.13 19.25
N ASN A 81 -5.68 -11.31 20.27
CA ASN A 81 -6.03 -12.67 20.69
C ASN A 81 -7.03 -13.28 19.70
N ALA A 82 -7.11 -14.62 19.60
CA ALA A 82 -8.05 -15.29 18.70
C ALA A 82 -9.51 -14.82 18.89
N ARG A 83 -9.92 -14.60 20.14
CA ARG A 83 -11.26 -14.09 20.50
C ARG A 83 -11.50 -12.63 20.14
N ASP A 84 -10.43 -11.83 20.04
CA ASP A 84 -10.50 -10.42 19.63
C ASP A 84 -10.68 -10.30 18.10
N LYS A 85 -10.30 -11.33 17.33
CA LYS A 85 -10.49 -11.37 15.86
C LYS A 85 -11.95 -11.55 15.45
N GLU A 86 -12.75 -12.21 16.28
CA GLU A 86 -14.15 -12.55 16.00
C GLU A 86 -15.15 -11.46 16.44
N THR A 87 -14.75 -10.59 17.39
CA THR A 87 -15.63 -9.58 18.02
C THR A 87 -15.30 -8.15 17.64
N MET A 88 -14.37 -7.93 16.71
CA MET A 88 -14.04 -6.59 16.25
C MET A 88 -15.26 -5.93 15.58
N GLU A 89 -15.75 -4.85 16.20
CA GLU A 89 -16.61 -3.90 15.49
C GLU A 89 -15.80 -3.36 14.31
N LEU A 90 -16.34 -3.55 13.11
CA LEU A 90 -15.77 -3.04 11.88
C LEU A 90 -15.93 -1.53 11.91
N PHE A 91 -14.82 -0.80 12.07
CA PHE A 91 -14.85 0.60 11.67
C PHE A 91 -15.11 0.57 10.15
N GLU A 92 -16.13 1.27 9.67
CA GLU A 92 -16.42 1.36 8.24
C GLU A 92 -15.28 2.14 7.54
N VAL A 93 -14.17 1.47 7.27
CA VAL A 93 -13.10 1.90 6.36
C VAL A 93 -13.58 1.76 4.89
N CYS A 94 -14.77 1.19 4.68
CA CYS A 94 -15.43 1.06 3.38
C CYS A 94 -15.62 2.44 2.74
N GLY A 95 -14.82 2.73 1.71
CA GLY A 95 -14.94 3.94 0.90
C GLY A 95 -13.68 4.81 0.85
N TYR A 96 -12.66 4.54 1.67
CA TYR A 96 -11.40 5.29 1.54
C TYR A 96 -10.65 4.93 0.26
N ALA A 97 -10.14 5.98 -0.39
CA ALA A 97 -9.16 5.89 -1.47
C ALA A 97 -7.85 5.29 -0.95
N LEU A 98 -7.05 4.70 -1.84
CA LEU A 98 -5.78 4.06 -1.51
C LEU A 98 -4.83 4.96 -0.69
N CYS A 99 -4.69 6.23 -1.09
CA CYS A 99 -3.87 7.20 -0.38
C CYS A 99 -4.38 7.52 1.04
N ALA A 100 -5.70 7.58 1.23
CA ALA A 100 -6.31 7.81 2.54
C ALA A 100 -6.10 6.59 3.45
N THR A 101 -6.20 5.38 2.91
CA THR A 101 -5.89 4.13 3.64
C THR A 101 -4.45 4.08 4.12
N LEU A 102 -3.48 4.42 3.26
CA LEU A 102 -2.06 4.49 3.61
C LEU A 102 -1.79 5.56 4.69
N THR A 103 -2.41 6.74 4.53
CA THR A 103 -2.32 7.82 5.52
C THR A 103 -2.85 7.38 6.88
N LEU A 104 -4.02 6.74 6.92
CA LEU A 104 -4.62 6.21 8.14
C LEU A 104 -3.67 5.22 8.83
N LEU A 105 -3.12 4.26 8.07
CA LEU A 105 -2.19 3.25 8.60
C LEU A 105 -0.91 3.89 9.18
N HIS A 106 -0.37 4.93 8.53
CA HIS A 106 0.75 5.70 9.09
C HIS A 106 0.40 6.38 10.40
N ARG A 107 -0.78 6.99 10.49
CA ARG A 107 -1.23 7.66 11.72
C ARG A 107 -1.43 6.66 12.85
N ILE A 108 -2.07 5.51 12.57
CA ILE A 108 -2.21 4.42 13.55
C ILE A 108 -0.84 3.95 14.03
N ALA A 109 0.08 3.67 13.10
CA ALA A 109 1.43 3.21 13.44
C ALA A 109 2.21 4.25 14.27
N GLN A 110 2.07 5.54 13.96
CA GLN A 110 2.70 6.63 14.71
C GLN A 110 2.18 6.71 16.14
N VAL A 111 0.86 6.71 16.34
CA VAL A 111 0.25 6.78 17.68
C VAL A 111 0.58 5.52 18.48
N TRP A 112 0.54 4.36 17.84
CA TRP A 112 0.88 3.10 18.46
C TRP A 112 2.35 3.07 18.93
N CYS A 113 3.31 3.57 18.13
CA CYS A 113 4.70 3.73 18.57
C CYS A 113 4.77 4.53 19.89
N GLY A 114 4.08 5.68 19.96
CA GLY A 114 4.05 6.51 21.16
C GLY A 114 3.47 5.80 22.38
N VAL A 115 2.44 4.97 22.20
CA VAL A 115 1.88 4.15 23.29
C VAL A 115 2.88 3.12 23.80
N ILE A 116 3.68 2.52 22.91
CA ILE A 116 4.74 1.58 23.31
C ILE A 116 5.83 2.29 24.10
N ASP A 117 6.28 3.46 23.66
CA ASP A 117 7.29 4.25 24.37
C ASP A 117 6.82 4.65 25.79
N LEU A 118 5.52 4.95 25.93
CA LEU A 118 4.90 5.21 27.24
C LEU A 118 4.89 3.95 28.12
N MET A 119 4.58 2.77 27.57
CA MET A 119 4.65 1.51 28.34
C MET A 119 6.08 1.22 28.80
N GLU A 120 7.08 1.45 27.96
CA GLU A 120 8.49 1.28 28.31
C GLU A 120 8.92 2.26 29.41
N THR A 121 8.38 3.48 29.37
CA THR A 121 8.61 4.49 30.42
C THR A 121 8.04 4.03 31.76
N CYS A 122 6.80 3.52 31.79
CA CYS A 122 6.21 2.91 33.00
C CYS A 122 7.09 1.76 33.53
N ASP A 123 7.57 0.87 32.65
CA ASP A 123 8.45 -0.24 33.02
C ASP A 123 9.79 0.23 33.59
N ARG A 124 10.37 1.29 33.02
CA ARG A 124 11.63 1.88 33.49
C ARG A 124 11.44 2.52 34.87
N GLN A 125 10.35 3.28 35.05
CA GLN A 125 10.02 3.92 36.32
C GLN A 125 9.75 2.89 37.43
N ALA A 126 9.07 1.79 37.11
CA ALA A 126 8.84 0.69 38.05
C ALA A 126 10.14 -0.01 38.49
N ARG A 127 11.19 -0.02 37.66
CA ARG A 127 12.49 -0.65 37.96
C ARG A 127 13.45 0.24 38.74
N HIS A 128 13.47 1.55 38.47
CA HIS A 128 14.44 2.47 39.09
C HIS A 128 14.06 2.97 40.48
N HIS A 129 12.79 2.83 40.85
CA HIS A 129 12.31 3.32 42.12
C HIS A 129 12.01 2.16 43.08
N ASN A 130 12.74 2.08 44.19
CA ASN A 130 12.39 1.30 45.40
C ASN A 130 11.10 1.87 46.03
N ARG A 131 10.00 1.88 45.28
CA ARG A 131 8.76 2.57 45.65
C ARG A 131 7.77 1.62 46.31
N ALA A 132 7.03 2.18 47.27
CA ALA A 132 5.98 1.50 48.00
C ALA A 132 4.89 0.93 47.06
N GLN A 133 4.24 -0.14 47.50
CA GLN A 133 3.22 -0.90 46.78
C GLN A 133 2.17 -0.02 46.02
N PRO A 134 1.65 1.09 46.58
CA PRO A 134 0.67 1.94 45.89
C PRO A 134 1.18 2.54 44.56
N PHE A 135 2.47 2.84 44.46
CA PHE A 135 3.03 3.38 43.21
C PHE A 135 3.10 2.30 42.12
N LEU A 136 3.49 1.09 42.49
CA LEU A 136 3.51 -0.05 41.56
C LEU A 136 2.11 -0.39 41.06
N ASP A 137 1.08 -0.20 41.88
CA ASP A 137 -0.31 -0.44 41.49
C ASP A 137 -0.82 0.61 40.49
N ILE A 138 -0.39 1.88 40.62
CA ILE A 138 -0.66 2.94 39.62
C ILE A 138 0.01 2.59 38.28
N GLU A 139 1.29 2.25 38.28
CA GLU A 139 2.03 1.87 37.05
C GLU A 139 1.41 0.64 36.38
N ARG A 140 0.99 -0.37 37.16
CA ARG A 140 0.28 -1.55 36.63
C ARG A 140 -1.05 -1.16 35.98
N ALA A 141 -1.83 -0.28 36.61
CA ALA A 141 -3.11 0.17 36.08
C ALA A 141 -2.92 0.95 34.76
N GLN A 142 -1.96 1.89 34.71
CA GLN A 142 -1.62 2.62 33.49
C GLN A 142 -1.18 1.67 32.38
N LYS A 143 -0.30 0.70 32.70
CA LYS A 143 0.13 -0.31 31.73
C LYS A 143 -1.03 -1.17 31.21
N ALA A 144 -1.99 -1.51 32.06
CA ALA A 144 -3.18 -2.26 31.64
C ALA A 144 -4.02 -1.48 30.62
N ILE A 145 -4.20 -0.17 30.83
CA ILE A 145 -4.87 0.73 29.88
C ILE A 145 -4.10 0.78 28.56
N LEU A 146 -2.79 1.05 28.61
CA LEU A 146 -1.95 1.16 27.41
C LEU A 146 -1.91 -0.14 26.58
N ARG A 147 -1.93 -1.30 27.25
CA ARG A 147 -2.06 -2.61 26.58
C ARG A 147 -3.41 -2.77 25.88
N LYS A 148 -4.50 -2.34 26.50
CA LYS A 148 -5.83 -2.37 25.87
C LYS A 148 -5.90 -1.44 24.65
N THR A 149 -5.30 -0.25 24.75
CA THR A 149 -5.19 0.69 23.62
C THR A 149 -4.35 0.10 22.48
N THR A 150 -3.22 -0.54 22.80
CA THR A 150 -2.37 -1.24 21.82
C THR A 150 -3.15 -2.30 21.03
N LYS A 151 -3.98 -3.08 21.72
CA LYS A 151 -4.86 -4.05 21.04
C LYS A 151 -5.83 -3.38 20.08
N SER A 152 -6.40 -2.24 20.47
CA SER A 152 -7.35 -1.50 19.63
C SER A 152 -6.66 -0.98 18.35
N PHE A 153 -5.45 -0.42 18.47
CA PHE A 153 -4.67 -0.01 17.29
C PHE A 153 -4.24 -1.19 16.40
N ALA A 154 -3.89 -2.34 16.99
CA ALA A 154 -3.62 -3.54 16.21
C ALA A 154 -4.85 -3.99 15.42
N ALA A 155 -6.02 -3.85 16.03
CA ALA A 155 -7.31 -4.16 15.45
C ALA A 155 -7.59 -3.26 14.23
N GLU A 156 -7.44 -1.94 14.39
CA GLU A 156 -7.60 -0.97 13.31
C GLU A 156 -6.56 -1.15 12.19
N ALA A 157 -5.30 -1.41 12.54
CA ALA A 157 -4.24 -1.69 11.57
C ALA A 157 -4.51 -2.97 10.78
N PHE A 158 -5.08 -3.99 11.41
CA PHE A 158 -5.50 -5.22 10.73
C PHE A 158 -6.57 -4.92 9.69
N GLN A 159 -7.63 -4.19 10.06
CA GLN A 159 -8.72 -3.83 9.15
C GLN A 159 -8.23 -2.92 8.01
N GLY A 160 -7.45 -1.89 8.34
CA GLY A 160 -6.83 -1.01 7.35
C GLY A 160 -5.93 -1.78 6.39
N GLY A 161 -5.19 -2.79 6.88
CA GLY A 161 -4.39 -3.70 6.07
C GLY A 161 -5.22 -4.57 5.13
N VAL A 162 -6.35 -5.12 5.58
CA VAL A 162 -7.28 -5.88 4.73
C VAL A 162 -7.84 -4.99 3.61
N HIS A 163 -8.25 -3.78 3.94
CA HIS A 163 -8.74 -2.81 2.94
C HIS A 163 -7.64 -2.39 1.96
N LEU A 164 -6.42 -2.19 2.45
CA LEU A 164 -5.25 -1.90 1.62
C LEU A 164 -5.02 -3.02 0.58
N ILE A 165 -5.08 -4.29 0.98
CA ILE A 165 -4.94 -5.42 0.05
C ILE A 165 -5.99 -5.34 -1.05
N ALA A 166 -7.26 -5.10 -0.71
CA ALA A 166 -8.34 -4.99 -1.68
C ALA A 166 -8.07 -3.86 -2.69
N LYS A 167 -7.66 -2.68 -2.20
CA LYS A 167 -7.35 -1.51 -3.05
C LYS A 167 -6.13 -1.74 -3.95
N VAL A 168 -5.09 -2.42 -3.44
CA VAL A 168 -3.92 -2.78 -4.26
C VAL A 168 -4.31 -3.82 -5.32
N LYS A 169 -5.17 -4.80 -5.01
CA LYS A 169 -5.66 -5.78 -5.98
C LYS A 169 -6.54 -5.15 -7.07
N GLU A 170 -7.40 -4.20 -6.70
CA GLU A 170 -8.19 -3.38 -7.64
C GLU A 170 -7.28 -2.63 -8.61
N LEU A 171 -6.26 -1.92 -8.10
CA LEU A 171 -5.25 -1.25 -8.92
C LEU A 171 -4.51 -2.21 -9.85
N CYS A 172 -4.10 -3.39 -9.35
CA CYS A 172 -3.45 -4.42 -10.17
C CYS A 172 -4.35 -4.89 -11.32
N HIS A 173 -5.66 -5.01 -11.08
CA HIS A 173 -6.61 -5.38 -12.12
C HIS A 173 -6.76 -4.29 -13.18
N GLU A 174 -6.94 -3.03 -12.77
CA GLU A 174 -6.98 -1.89 -13.69
C GLU A 174 -5.73 -1.83 -14.59
N ILE A 175 -4.55 -2.02 -13.98
CA ILE A 175 -3.28 -2.05 -14.71
C ILE A 175 -3.21 -3.24 -15.69
N GLY A 176 -3.75 -4.39 -15.28
CA GLY A 176 -3.90 -5.57 -16.11
C GLY A 176 -4.70 -5.29 -17.39
N GLU A 177 -5.80 -4.56 -17.26
CA GLU A 177 -6.74 -4.29 -18.34
C GLU A 177 -6.30 -3.18 -19.30
N VAL A 178 -5.34 -2.35 -18.90
CA VAL A 178 -4.89 -1.18 -19.67
C VAL A 178 -3.44 -1.35 -20.11
N GLU A 179 -2.49 -1.25 -19.17
CA GLU A 179 -1.07 -1.21 -19.50
C GLU A 179 -0.42 -2.58 -19.73
N LEU A 180 -1.03 -3.68 -19.25
CA LEU A 180 -0.46 -5.03 -19.39
C LEU A 180 -1.23 -5.94 -20.36
N LYS A 181 -2.12 -5.37 -21.19
CA LYS A 181 -2.74 -6.12 -22.28
C LYS A 181 -1.68 -6.67 -23.24
N ASP A 182 -1.79 -7.96 -23.54
CA ASP A 182 -0.82 -8.68 -24.38
C ASP A 182 -0.75 -8.08 -25.81
N ASP A 183 -1.87 -7.53 -26.29
CA ASP A 183 -1.99 -6.91 -27.61
C ASP A 183 -1.58 -5.43 -27.66
N LEU A 184 -1.20 -4.81 -26.52
CA LEU A 184 -0.92 -3.37 -26.47
C LEU A 184 0.17 -2.97 -27.46
N CYS A 185 1.28 -3.71 -27.49
CA CYS A 185 2.38 -3.46 -28.43
C CYS A 185 1.95 -3.58 -29.90
N ASP A 186 1.11 -4.56 -30.21
CA ASP A 186 0.63 -4.80 -31.57
C ASP A 186 -0.33 -3.68 -32.01
N ARG A 187 -1.18 -3.22 -31.09
CA ARG A 187 -2.07 -2.07 -31.30
C ARG A 187 -1.30 -0.77 -31.53
N ILE A 188 -0.22 -0.54 -30.78
CA ILE A 188 0.67 0.61 -31.02
C ILE A 188 1.24 0.56 -32.44
N GLN A 189 1.79 -0.59 -32.86
CA GLN A 189 2.36 -0.76 -34.20
C GLN A 189 1.34 -0.49 -35.30
N VAL A 190 0.10 -0.97 -35.15
CA VAL A 190 -0.98 -0.70 -36.11
C VAL A 190 -1.30 0.78 -36.21
N VAL A 191 -1.41 1.49 -35.08
CA VAL A 191 -1.70 2.94 -35.06
C VAL A 191 -0.55 3.75 -35.68
N GLN A 192 0.70 3.36 -35.41
CA GLN A 192 1.88 4.00 -36.03
C GLN A 192 1.90 3.83 -37.55
N LEU A 193 1.65 2.61 -38.05
CA LEU A 193 1.60 2.33 -39.49
C LEU A 193 0.49 3.12 -40.18
N ALA A 194 -0.70 3.20 -39.58
CA ALA A 194 -1.81 3.98 -40.09
C ALA A 194 -1.48 5.48 -40.15
N SER A 195 -0.80 6.01 -39.13
CA SER A 195 -0.38 7.42 -39.07
C SER A 195 0.66 7.75 -40.14
N ALA A 196 1.63 6.86 -40.37
CA ALA A 196 2.64 7.04 -41.42
C ALA A 196 2.03 7.04 -42.84
N GLN A 197 1.02 6.21 -43.10
CA GLN A 197 0.34 6.17 -44.40
C GLN A 197 -0.45 7.45 -44.71
N GLN A 198 -1.05 8.09 -43.69
CA GLN A 198 -1.76 9.36 -43.84
C GLN A 198 -0.81 10.52 -44.15
N SER A 199 0.38 10.53 -43.56
CA SER A 199 1.41 11.56 -43.83
C SER A 199 1.97 11.52 -45.25
N HIS A 200 1.85 10.40 -45.97
CA HIS A 200 2.35 10.25 -47.35
C HIS A 200 1.29 10.49 -48.44
N THR A 201 0.03 10.72 -48.07
CA THR A 201 -1.08 10.94 -49.01
C THR A 201 -1.50 12.41 -49.14
N LEU A 202 -0.84 13.31 -48.40
CA LEU A 202 -0.97 14.77 -48.47
C LEU A 202 0.25 15.38 -49.17
#